data_AF-A0A2D0JSR7-F1
#
_entry.id   AF-A0A2D0JSR7-F1
#
_cell.length_a   1.000
_cell.length_b   1.000
_cell.length_c   1.000
_cell.angle_alpha   90.00
_cell.angle_beta   90.00
_cell.angle_gamma   90.00
#
_symmetry.space_group_name_H-M   'P 1'
#
loop_
_entity.id
_entity.type
_entity.pdbx_description
1 polymer ?
#
loop_
_entity_poly.entity_id
_entity_poly.type
_entity_poly.pdbx_seq_one_letter_code
_entity_poly.pdbx_strand_id
1 'polypeptide(L)'
;MLPHPIPEPLLKKQIPALRNPRYYAIFCAGRERCLQQALAGDDISQVPLYSHNTTYQSLFRKGWASVNAQDIRLAQAKTEGRHANAT
;
A
#
# COMPACT_ATOMS: atom_id res chain seq x y z
N MET A 1 -1.73 -6.02 8.16
CA MET A 1 -1.93 -5.54 6.78
C MET A 1 -3.42 -5.57 6.42
N LEU A 2 -3.91 -4.53 5.72
CA LEU A 2 -5.23 -4.57 5.09
C LEU A 2 -5.20 -5.57 3.92
N PRO A 3 -6.29 -6.32 3.70
CA PRO A 3 -6.38 -7.18 2.52
C PRO A 3 -6.22 -6.33 1.25
N HIS A 4 -5.50 -6.85 0.27
CA HIS A 4 -5.40 -6.18 -1.02
C HIS A 4 -6.78 -6.22 -1.71
N PRO A 5 -7.25 -5.10 -2.30
CA PRO A 5 -8.51 -5.06 -3.02
C PRO A 5 -8.47 -5.97 -4.26
N ILE A 6 -7.26 -6.18 -4.79
CA ILE A 6 -6.98 -7.15 -5.85
C ILE A 6 -6.38 -8.40 -5.20
N PRO A 7 -7.01 -9.59 -5.35
CA PRO A 7 -6.41 -10.85 -4.94
C PRO A 7 -4.98 -10.99 -5.46
N GLU A 8 -4.06 -11.46 -4.61
CA GLU A 8 -2.64 -11.63 -4.96
C GLU A 8 -2.41 -12.36 -6.30
N PRO A 9 -3.16 -13.43 -6.66
CA PRO A 9 -3.00 -14.09 -7.95
C PRO A 9 -3.32 -13.18 -9.15
N LEU A 10 -4.32 -12.30 -9.02
CA LEU A 10 -4.68 -11.33 -10.06
C LEU A 10 -3.65 -10.22 -10.15
N LEU A 11 -3.13 -9.75 -9.01
CA LEU A 11 -2.05 -8.77 -8.97
C LEU A 11 -0.78 -9.29 -9.65
N LYS A 12 -0.39 -10.55 -9.40
CA LYS A 12 0.75 -11.22 -10.07
C LYS A 12 0.51 -11.49 -11.56
N LYS A 13 -0.75 -11.54 -12.02
CA LYS A 13 -1.09 -11.60 -13.46
C LYS A 13 -0.92 -10.23 -14.12
N GLN A 14 -1.38 -9.16 -13.48
CA GLN A 14 -1.27 -7.79 -14.00
C GLN A 14 0.16 -7.24 -13.94
N ILE A 15 0.92 -7.62 -12.92
CA ILE A 15 2.31 -7.21 -12.72
C ILE A 15 3.17 -8.47 -12.55
N PRO A 16 3.62 -9.11 -13.65
CA PRO A 16 4.37 -10.37 -13.59
C PRO A 16 5.63 -10.32 -12.73
N ALA A 17 6.27 -9.15 -12.63
CA ALA A 17 7.44 -8.92 -11.78
C ALA A 17 7.17 -9.24 -10.29
N LEU A 18 5.93 -9.13 -9.81
CA LEU A 18 5.56 -9.44 -8.43
C LEU A 18 5.50 -10.95 -8.12
N ARG A 19 5.79 -11.81 -9.10
CA ARG A 19 6.10 -13.22 -8.82
C ARG A 19 7.40 -13.37 -8.03
N ASN A 20 8.32 -12.41 -8.15
CA ASN A 20 9.49 -12.34 -7.29
C ASN A 20 9.07 -11.87 -5.87
N PRO A 21 9.33 -12.65 -4.82
CA PRO A 21 8.88 -12.32 -3.47
C PRO A 21 9.48 -11.01 -2.93
N ARG A 22 10.73 -10.68 -3.31
CA ARG A 22 11.34 -9.39 -2.94
C ARG A 22 10.59 -8.22 -3.57
N TYR A 23 10.18 -8.37 -4.83
CA TYR A 23 9.49 -7.29 -5.55
C TYR A 23 8.07 -7.11 -5.04
N TYR A 24 7.41 -8.21 -4.68
CA TYR A 24 6.13 -8.19 -3.99
C TYR A 24 6.21 -7.47 -2.64
N ALA A 25 7.22 -7.76 -1.82
CA ALA A 25 7.42 -7.08 -0.55
C ALA A 25 7.60 -5.56 -0.71
N ILE A 26 8.34 -5.12 -1.73
CA ILE A 26 8.55 -3.70 -2.02
C ILE A 26 7.24 -3.02 -2.44
N PHE A 27 6.43 -3.68 -3.27
CA PHE A 27 5.10 -3.20 -3.65
C PHE A 27 4.21 -3.05 -2.41
N CYS A 28 4.16 -4.06 -1.55
CA CYS A 28 3.41 -4.05 -0.30
C CYS A 28 3.84 -2.90 0.62
N ALA A 29 5.15 -2.67 0.75
CA ALA A 29 5.68 -1.57 1.55
C ALA A 29 5.24 -0.19 1.03
N GLY A 30 5.19 0.00 -0.29
CA GLY A 30 4.67 1.24 -0.89
C GLY A 30 3.19 1.47 -0.57
N ARG A 31 2.38 0.42 -0.68
CA ARG A 31 0.96 0.46 -0.35
C ARG A 31 0.72 0.76 1.13
N GLU A 32 1.45 0.08 2.02
CA GLU A 32 1.33 0.25 3.46
C GLU A 32 1.72 1.66 3.91
N ARG A 33 2.84 2.20 3.40
CA ARG A 33 3.28 3.55 3.76
C ARG A 33 2.30 4.63 3.27
N CYS A 34 1.75 4.46 2.06
CA CYS A 34 0.72 5.37 1.53
C CYS A 34 -0.52 5.40 2.44
N LEU A 35 -0.99 4.23 2.89
CA LEU A 35 -2.11 4.14 3.84
C LEU A 35 -1.80 4.81 5.18
N GLN A 36 -0.60 4.59 5.73
CA GLN A 36 -0.20 5.22 6.99
C GLN A 36 -0.20 6.74 6.90
N GLN A 37 0.32 7.30 5.81
CA GLN A 37 0.31 8.75 5.57
C GLN A 37 -1.11 9.30 5.36
N ALA A 38 -1.93 8.62 4.57
CA ALA A 38 -3.33 9.01 4.38
C ALA A 38 -4.10 9.04 5.72
N LEU A 39 -3.83 8.07 6.61
CA LEU A 39 -4.44 8.03 7.94
C LEU A 39 -3.93 9.12 8.88
N ALA A 40 -2.68 9.57 8.70
CA ALA A 40 -2.12 10.70 9.42
C ALA A 40 -2.62 12.06 8.92
N GLY A 41 -3.31 12.10 7.77
CA GLY A 41 -3.77 13.33 7.12
C GLY A 41 -2.69 14.01 6.27
N ASP A 42 -1.60 13.31 5.95
CA ASP A 42 -0.53 13.82 5.09
C ASP A 42 -0.95 13.87 3.61
N ASP A 43 -0.29 14.72 2.83
CA ASP A 43 -0.45 14.73 1.37
C ASP A 43 0.22 13.51 0.73
N ILE A 44 -0.60 12.65 0.13
CA ILE A 44 -0.17 11.44 -0.58
C ILE A 44 0.01 11.63 -2.10
N SER A 45 -0.09 12.88 -2.60
CA SER A 45 0.12 13.20 -4.01
C SER A 45 1.55 12.92 -4.49
N GLN A 46 2.52 13.02 -3.57
CA GLN A 46 3.93 12.80 -3.84
C GLN A 46 4.40 11.45 -3.33
N VAL A 47 5.05 10.67 -4.21
CA VAL A 47 5.64 9.39 -3.80
C VAL A 47 7.03 9.61 -3.21
N PRO A 48 7.30 9.19 -1.97
CA PRO A 48 8.62 9.34 -1.36
C PRO A 48 9.68 8.47 -2.04
N LEU A 49 10.93 8.88 -1.91
CA LEU A 49 12.07 8.03 -2.26
C LEU A 49 12.13 6.84 -1.29
N TYR A 50 12.11 5.63 -1.85
CA TYR A 50 12.27 4.36 -1.16
C TYR A 50 13.66 3.76 -1.42
N SER A 51 14.14 3.84 -2.66
CA SER A 51 15.45 3.32 -3.05
C SER A 51 16.02 4.09 -4.24
N HIS A 52 17.35 4.20 -4.30
CA HIS A 52 18.05 4.69 -5.49
C HIS A 52 18.05 3.68 -6.65
N ASN A 53 17.74 2.41 -6.37
CA ASN A 53 17.55 1.41 -7.41
C ASN A 53 16.23 1.67 -8.15
N THR A 54 16.31 1.94 -9.45
CA THR A 54 15.16 2.31 -10.30
C THR A 54 14.06 1.27 -10.30
N THR A 55 14.40 -0.03 -10.34
CA THR A 55 13.44 -1.14 -10.27
C THR A 55 12.69 -1.14 -8.95
N TYR A 56 13.41 -1.03 -7.82
CA TYR A 56 12.78 -1.01 -6.50
C TYR A 56 11.92 0.22 -6.29
N GLN A 57 12.40 1.40 -6.72
CA GLN A 57 11.61 2.62 -6.65
C GLN A 57 10.34 2.54 -7.50
N SER A 58 10.41 1.93 -8.68
CA SER A 58 9.25 1.72 -9.56
C SER A 58 8.20 0.80 -8.92
N LEU A 59 8.63 -0.31 -8.32
CA LEU A 59 7.75 -1.24 -7.62
C LEU A 59 7.08 -0.59 -6.41
N PHE A 60 7.84 0.19 -5.64
CA PHE A 60 7.32 0.97 -4.52
C PHE A 60 6.26 1.98 -4.97
N ARG A 61 6.54 2.75 -6.05
CA ARG A 61 5.58 3.69 -6.66
C ARG A 61 4.28 3.01 -7.11
N LYS A 62 4.38 1.81 -7.69
CA LYS A 62 3.20 1.01 -8.06
C LYS A 62 2.38 0.60 -6.84
N GLY A 63 3.04 0.23 -5.75
CA GLY A 63 2.42 -0.04 -4.45
C GLY A 63 1.67 1.17 -3.92
N TRP A 64 2.35 2.32 -3.89
CA TRP A 64 1.80 3.61 -3.47
C TRP A 64 0.52 3.97 -4.22
N ALA A 65 0.60 3.96 -5.56
CA ALA A 65 -0.49 4.31 -6.45
C ALA A 65 -1.64 3.29 -6.47
N SER A 66 -1.47 2.12 -5.84
CA SER A 66 -2.55 1.14 -5.71
C SER A 66 -3.59 1.50 -4.66
N VAL A 67 -3.26 2.42 -3.74
CA VAL A 67 -4.17 2.88 -2.68
C VAL A 67 -5.23 3.80 -3.26
N ASN A 68 -6.49 3.51 -2.97
CA ASN A 68 -7.62 4.35 -3.37
C ASN A 68 -8.43 4.82 -2.15
N ALA A 69 -9.44 5.66 -2.39
CA ALA A 69 -10.28 6.21 -1.34
C ALA A 69 -11.10 5.16 -0.57
N GLN A 70 -11.41 4.00 -1.15
CA GLN A 70 -12.07 2.90 -0.42
C GLN A 70 -11.11 2.23 0.55
N ASP A 71 -9.86 2.02 0.13
CA ASP A 71 -8.82 1.47 0.99
C ASP A 71 -8.58 2.34 2.23
N ILE A 72 -8.50 3.66 2.03
CA ILE A 72 -8.31 4.64 3.10
C ILE A 72 -9.51 4.64 4.05
N ARG A 73 -10.74 4.70 3.53
CA ARG A 73 -11.97 4.64 4.36
C ARG A 73 -12.06 3.35 5.18
N LEU A 74 -11.73 2.21 4.57
CA LEU A 74 -11.69 0.93 5.27
C LEU A 74 -10.61 0.92 6.36
N ALA A 75 -9.46 1.53 6.09
CA ALA A 75 -8.39 1.68 7.07
C ALA A 75 -8.82 2.54 8.25
N GLN A 76 -9.45 3.69 7.99
CA GLN A 76 -9.98 4.62 9.00
C GLN A 76 -11.00 3.91 9.91
N ALA A 77 -12.01 3.26 9.31
CA ALA A 77 -13.04 2.55 10.06
C ALA A 77 -12.48 1.45 10.98
N LYS A 78 -11.39 0.77 10.58
CA LYS A 78 -10.72 -0.23 11.43
C LYS A 78 -9.93 0.40 12.57
N THR A 79 -9.31 1.55 12.34
CA THR A 79 -8.60 2.29 13.39
C THR A 79 -9.60 2.77 14.44
N GLU A 80 -10.70 3.37 14.01
CA GLU A 80 -11.79 3.84 14.89
C GLU A 80 -12.45 2.69 15.67
N GLY A 81 -12.78 1.58 15.01
CA GLY A 81 -13.34 0.40 15.68
C GLY A 81 -12.39 -0.26 16.69
N ARG A 82 -11.06 -0.13 16.52
CA ARG A 82 -10.08 -0.55 17.53
C ARG A 82 -10.06 0.36 18.75
N HIS A 83 -10.21 1.67 18.56
CA HIS A 83 -10.31 2.61 19.67
C HIS A 83 -11.60 2.43 20.46
N ALA A 84 -12.73 2.12 19.80
CA ALA A 84 -14.01 1.89 20.46
C ALA A 84 -14.05 0.63 21.35
N ASN A 85 -13.28 -0.41 21.01
CA ASN A 85 -13.20 -1.66 21.79
C ASN A 85 -12.13 -1.64 22.90
N ALA A 86 -11.41 -0.52 23.08
CA ALA A 86 -10.36 -0.35 24.08
C ALA A 86 -10.79 0.51 25.29
N THR A 87 -12.08 0.86 25.35
CA THR A 87 -12.78 1.60 26.43
C THR A 87 -13.95 0.79 26.92
#